data_AF-A0A2C4R369-F1
#
_entry.id   AF-A0A2C4R369-F1
#
_cell.length_a   1.000
_cell.length_b   1.000
_cell.length_c   1.000
_cell.angle_alpha   90.00
_cell.angle_beta   90.00
_cell.angle_gamma   90.00
#
_symmetry.space_group_name_H-M   'P 1'
#
loop_
_entity.id
_entity.type
_entity.pdbx_description
1 polymer ?
#
loop_
_entity_poly.entity_id
_entity_poly.type
_entity_poly.pdbx_seq_one_letter_code
_entity_poly.pdbx_strand_id
1 'polypeptide(L)'
;MQAIQKIVASSTNTISRNASQRYALSPNRCTNVFLVGKDNFKDVCSKRMLIDTETNEEFCPQCRLVEREDQKLAKETLAIKKKNEIIHLYDSFADNRLINDKLKKATFENYVPTKKELADAKETITDFVASFNKEEPKSMIITGDYGVGKSHLCVAATKELMKKGHSAMFIQMNKLFTKIKSTWNKNSEMTEDKLMSLLAKVDVLIIDDFGAEFTEKDKEGVTWKQTKPNEIVDSRIGKSTLFTTNFDIDELAEMYGERDFSRMMENAEVLEMSGDNYRLRHFKKGNS
;
A
#
# COMPACT_ATOMS: atom_id res chain seq x y z
N MET A 1 -12.54 -19.90 71.41
CA MET A 1 -13.50 -19.27 70.48
C MET A 1 -12.84 -19.24 69.11
N GLN A 2 -13.34 -20.11 68.23
CA GLN A 2 -12.81 -20.44 66.92
C GLN A 2 -13.31 -19.47 65.82
N ALA A 3 -12.46 -19.37 64.80
CA ALA A 3 -12.80 -19.30 63.37
C ALA A 3 -13.31 -17.97 62.78
N ILE A 4 -12.32 -17.23 62.29
CA ILE A 4 -12.32 -16.57 60.98
C ILE A 4 -12.70 -17.60 59.89
N GLN A 5 -13.82 -17.41 59.18
CA GLN A 5 -14.04 -17.98 57.84
C GLN A 5 -15.20 -17.32 57.09
N LYS A 6 -14.93 -16.96 55.82
CA LYS A 6 -15.85 -16.80 54.68
C LYS A 6 -16.77 -15.57 54.64
N ILE A 7 -16.25 -14.48 54.08
CA ILE A 7 -17.06 -13.52 53.30
C ILE A 7 -16.81 -13.84 51.82
N VAL A 8 -17.65 -14.69 51.24
CA VAL A 8 -17.84 -14.79 49.79
C VAL A 8 -19.32 -14.52 49.56
N ALA A 9 -19.65 -13.23 49.46
CA ALA A 9 -21.00 -12.77 49.15
C ALA A 9 -21.24 -12.96 47.65
N SER A 10 -22.00 -14.02 47.33
CA SER A 10 -22.91 -14.19 46.21
C SER A 10 -22.89 -13.11 45.11
N SER A 11 -22.07 -13.32 44.08
CA SER A 11 -22.39 -12.84 42.73
C SER A 11 -23.43 -13.80 42.14
N THR A 12 -24.70 -13.44 42.24
CA THR A 12 -25.81 -14.15 41.62
C THR A 12 -25.58 -14.25 40.11
N ASN A 13 -25.33 -15.47 39.64
CA ASN A 13 -25.33 -15.85 38.22
C ASN A 13 -26.73 -15.59 37.63
N THR A 14 -26.96 -14.41 37.07
CA THR A 14 -28.05 -14.15 36.15
C THR A 14 -27.71 -14.74 34.78
N ILE A 15 -27.69 -16.08 34.69
CA ILE A 15 -27.79 -16.78 33.42
C ILE A 15 -29.29 -16.87 33.11
N SER A 16 -29.73 -16.23 32.03
CA SER A 16 -31.12 -16.24 31.59
C SER A 16 -31.63 -17.68 31.43
N ARG A 17 -32.86 -17.97 31.91
CA ARG A 17 -33.47 -19.31 31.91
C ARG A 17 -33.52 -19.99 30.53
N ASN A 18 -33.41 -19.26 29.42
CA ASN A 18 -33.40 -19.81 28.06
C ASN A 18 -32.05 -20.41 27.62
N ALA A 19 -30.94 -20.07 28.27
CA ALA A 19 -29.61 -20.62 27.92
C ALA A 19 -29.42 -22.07 28.43
N SER A 20 -30.24 -22.50 29.39
CA SER A 20 -30.14 -23.77 30.12
C SER A 20 -30.37 -25.02 29.26
N GLN A 21 -30.93 -24.87 28.04
CA GLN A 21 -31.21 -26.00 27.14
C GLN A 21 -30.18 -26.18 26.01
N ARG A 22 -29.33 -25.18 25.74
CA ARG A 22 -28.42 -25.18 24.59
C ARG A 22 -27.04 -25.80 24.89
N TYR A 23 -26.62 -25.79 26.15
CA TYR A 23 -25.28 -26.21 26.53
C TYR A 23 -25.33 -27.27 27.63
N ALA A 24 -24.68 -28.40 27.37
CA ALA A 24 -24.46 -29.46 28.36
C ALA A 24 -23.05 -29.37 28.95
N LEU A 25 -22.85 -29.90 30.16
CA LEU A 25 -21.52 -30.00 30.76
C LEU A 25 -20.74 -31.14 30.10
N SER A 26 -19.56 -30.84 29.57
CA SER A 26 -18.62 -31.85 29.11
C SER A 26 -18.01 -32.63 30.29
N PRO A 27 -17.64 -33.91 30.14
CA PRO A 27 -16.83 -34.63 31.13
C PRO A 27 -15.38 -34.13 31.17
N ASN A 28 -14.88 -33.54 30.08
CA ASN A 28 -13.51 -33.09 29.89
C ASN A 28 -13.25 -31.72 30.54
N ARG A 29 -11.97 -31.43 30.74
CA ARG A 29 -11.46 -30.12 31.12
C ARG A 29 -10.59 -29.60 29.99
N CYS A 30 -10.58 -28.28 29.84
CA CYS A 30 -9.70 -27.63 28.89
C CYS A 30 -8.24 -27.98 29.20
N THR A 31 -7.41 -27.99 28.16
CA THR A 31 -5.95 -28.18 28.22
C THR A 31 -5.21 -27.13 27.40
N ASN A 32 -5.90 -26.03 27.03
CA ASN A 32 -5.33 -25.00 26.19
C ASN A 32 -4.13 -24.34 26.89
N VAL A 33 -3.05 -24.15 26.14
CA VAL A 33 -1.79 -23.62 26.69
C VAL A 33 -1.62 -22.17 26.26
N PHE A 34 -1.53 -21.27 27.22
CA PHE A 34 -1.24 -19.87 27.01
C PHE A 34 0.24 -19.61 27.25
N LEU A 35 0.85 -18.76 26.40
CA LEU A 35 2.17 -18.20 26.65
C LEU A 35 1.99 -16.83 27.30
N VAL A 36 2.48 -16.68 28.53
CA VAL A 36 2.27 -15.47 29.32
C VAL A 36 3.61 -14.83 29.67
N GLY A 37 3.70 -13.51 29.49
CA GLY A 37 4.87 -12.71 29.85
C GLY A 37 6.01 -12.78 28.83
N LYS A 38 7.07 -11.99 29.07
CA LYS A 38 8.26 -11.92 28.20
C LYS A 38 9.09 -13.20 28.20
N ASP A 39 8.98 -14.00 29.26
CA ASP A 39 9.73 -15.24 29.46
C ASP A 39 8.99 -16.49 28.96
N ASN A 40 7.86 -16.31 28.25
CA ASN A 40 7.07 -17.40 27.65
C ASN A 40 6.68 -18.51 28.64
N PHE A 41 6.21 -18.14 29.83
CA PHE A 41 5.71 -19.13 30.78
C PHE A 41 4.47 -19.82 30.20
N LYS A 42 4.44 -21.16 30.27
CA LYS A 42 3.31 -21.97 29.82
C LYS A 42 2.30 -22.09 30.94
N ASP A 43 1.17 -21.41 30.81
CA ASP A 43 0.02 -21.61 31.68
C ASP A 43 -1.01 -22.51 30.97
N VAL A 44 -1.61 -23.45 31.70
CA VAL A 44 -2.56 -24.42 31.14
C VAL A 44 -3.95 -24.14 31.69
N CYS A 45 -4.89 -23.83 30.80
CA CYS A 45 -6.29 -23.73 31.17
C CYS A 45 -6.78 -25.06 31.73
N SER A 46 -7.51 -25.05 32.84
CA SER A 46 -8.10 -26.25 33.48
C SER A 46 -9.62 -26.13 33.72
N LYS A 47 -10.25 -25.18 33.02
CA LYS A 47 -11.68 -24.86 33.16
C LYS A 47 -12.57 -25.97 32.59
N ARG A 48 -13.79 -26.06 33.11
CA ARG A 48 -14.78 -27.04 32.64
C ARG A 48 -15.23 -26.68 31.23
N MET A 49 -15.36 -27.69 30.37
CA MET A 49 -15.85 -27.51 29.00
C MET A 49 -17.37 -27.66 28.93
N LEU A 50 -17.96 -27.13 27.88
CA LEU A 50 -19.37 -27.27 27.53
C LEU A 50 -19.50 -27.97 26.17
N ILE A 51 -20.62 -28.64 25.95
CA ILE A 51 -21.02 -29.21 24.65
C ILE A 51 -22.23 -28.41 24.17
N ASP A 52 -22.14 -27.80 22.98
CA ASP A 52 -23.31 -27.21 22.32
C ASP A 52 -24.20 -28.33 21.80
N THR A 53 -25.45 -28.40 22.24
CA THR A 53 -26.37 -29.49 21.91
C THR A 53 -26.89 -29.43 20.47
N GLU A 54 -26.74 -28.30 19.77
CA GLU A 54 -27.13 -28.15 18.36
C GLU A 54 -26.01 -28.60 17.42
N THR A 55 -24.75 -28.25 17.72
CA THR A 55 -23.59 -28.55 16.86
C THR A 55 -22.79 -29.76 17.31
N ASN A 56 -23.06 -30.27 18.53
CA ASN A 56 -22.28 -31.29 19.23
C ASN A 56 -20.80 -30.90 19.41
N GLU A 57 -20.49 -29.61 19.37
CA GLU A 57 -19.14 -29.06 19.53
C GLU A 57 -18.79 -28.93 21.02
N GLU A 58 -17.66 -29.51 21.43
CA GLU A 58 -17.13 -29.38 22.79
C GLU A 58 -16.11 -28.23 22.86
N PHE A 59 -16.35 -27.25 23.73
CA PHE A 59 -15.49 -26.06 23.82
C PHE A 59 -15.31 -25.55 25.26
N CYS A 60 -14.25 -24.78 25.49
CA CYS A 60 -14.07 -24.04 26.74
C CYS A 60 -14.62 -22.61 26.60
N PRO A 61 -15.62 -22.20 27.41
CA PRO A 61 -16.21 -20.85 27.30
C PRO A 61 -15.21 -19.72 27.50
N GLN A 62 -14.28 -19.91 28.44
CA GLN A 62 -13.27 -18.89 28.75
C GLN A 62 -12.24 -18.78 27.62
N CYS A 63 -11.69 -19.88 27.11
CA CYS A 63 -10.74 -19.84 26.00
C CYS A 63 -11.37 -19.26 24.73
N ARG A 64 -12.63 -19.62 24.43
CA ARG A 64 -13.35 -19.09 23.26
C ARG A 64 -13.58 -17.57 23.35
N LEU A 65 -13.79 -17.04 24.54
CA LEU A 65 -13.87 -15.58 24.76
C LEU A 65 -12.52 -14.92 24.54
N VAL A 66 -11.45 -15.45 25.14
CA VAL A 66 -10.07 -14.96 24.98
C VAL A 66 -9.67 -14.94 23.50
N GLU A 67 -9.89 -16.04 22.77
CA GLU A 67 -9.59 -16.12 21.34
C GLU A 67 -10.33 -15.05 20.51
N ARG A 68 -11.59 -14.77 20.83
CA ARG A 68 -12.37 -13.72 20.14
C ARG A 68 -11.82 -12.34 20.44
N GLU A 69 -11.43 -12.07 21.68
CA GLU A 69 -10.81 -10.80 22.08
C GLU A 69 -9.43 -10.62 21.43
N ASP A 70 -8.60 -11.66 21.41
CA ASP A 70 -7.29 -11.66 20.75
C ASP A 70 -7.42 -11.42 19.24
N GLN A 71 -8.37 -12.07 18.58
CA GLN A 71 -8.67 -11.84 17.16
C GLN A 71 -9.10 -10.39 16.90
N LYS A 72 -9.90 -9.81 17.79
CA LYS A 72 -10.34 -8.41 17.69
C LYS A 72 -9.15 -7.46 17.85
N LEU A 73 -8.33 -7.66 18.89
CA LEU A 73 -7.14 -6.85 19.14
C LEU A 73 -6.12 -6.95 18.00
N ALA A 74 -5.93 -8.13 17.42
CA ALA A 74 -5.06 -8.33 16.27
C ALA A 74 -5.53 -7.53 15.05
N LYS A 75 -6.85 -7.51 14.77
CA LYS A 75 -7.44 -6.71 13.69
C LYS A 75 -7.25 -5.22 13.91
N GLU A 76 -7.49 -4.73 15.13
CA GLU A 76 -7.31 -3.32 15.50
C GLU A 76 -5.84 -2.89 15.37
N THR A 77 -4.91 -3.72 15.88
CA THR A 77 -3.47 -3.48 15.79
C THR A 77 -3.01 -3.42 14.33
N LEU A 78 -3.53 -4.30 13.48
CA LEU A 78 -3.21 -4.29 12.06
C LEU A 78 -3.72 -3.03 11.37
N ALA A 79 -4.92 -2.56 11.70
CA ALA A 79 -5.47 -1.31 11.18
C ALA A 79 -4.63 -0.09 11.59
N ILE A 80 -4.18 -0.05 12.86
CA ILE A 80 -3.28 1.00 13.36
C ILE A 80 -1.94 0.98 12.61
N LYS A 81 -1.34 -0.21 12.42
CA LYS A 81 -0.08 -0.35 11.66
C LYS A 81 -0.23 0.18 10.23
N LYS A 82 -1.29 -0.23 9.52
CA LYS A 82 -1.57 0.27 8.17
C LYS A 82 -1.73 1.79 8.13
N LYS A 83 -2.44 2.36 9.10
CA LYS A 83 -2.60 3.82 9.21
C LYS A 83 -1.25 4.52 9.42
N ASN A 84 -0.41 3.99 10.30
CA ASN A 84 0.93 4.53 10.54
C ASN A 84 1.84 4.42 9.32
N GLU A 85 1.76 3.32 8.56
CA GLU A 85 2.51 3.18 7.29
C GLU A 85 2.13 4.29 6.28
N ILE A 86 0.84 4.60 6.15
CA ILE A 86 0.37 5.67 5.27
C ILE A 86 0.86 7.03 5.76
N ILE A 87 0.82 7.29 7.07
CA ILE A 87 1.35 8.53 7.65
C ILE A 87 2.84 8.66 7.35
N HIS A 88 3.63 7.62 7.58
CA HIS A 88 5.06 7.63 7.27
C HIS A 88 5.36 7.83 5.78
N LEU A 89 4.54 7.26 4.89
CA LEU A 89 4.65 7.50 3.46
C LEU A 89 4.33 8.97 3.12
N TYR A 90 3.30 9.54 3.74
CA TYR A 90 2.93 10.94 3.58
C TYR A 90 4.04 11.89 4.05
N ASP A 91 4.63 11.63 5.22
CA ASP A 91 5.75 12.41 5.76
C ASP A 91 6.97 12.31 4.84
N SER A 92 7.31 11.09 4.39
CA SER A 92 8.42 10.85 3.45
C SER A 92 8.22 11.58 2.11
N PHE A 93 6.97 11.72 1.68
CA PHE A 93 6.56 12.46 0.49
C PHE A 93 6.66 13.97 0.72
N ALA A 94 6.26 14.45 1.90
CA ALA A 94 6.32 15.84 2.30
C ALA A 94 7.76 16.35 2.50
N ASP A 95 8.67 15.51 3.02
CA ASP A 95 10.06 15.83 3.36
C ASP A 95 11.03 15.91 2.17
N ASN A 96 10.52 16.14 0.94
CA ASN A 96 11.30 16.48 -0.27
C ASN A 96 12.19 15.36 -0.84
N ARG A 97 12.26 14.18 -0.23
CA ARG A 97 13.20 13.13 -0.66
C ARG A 97 12.81 12.46 -1.98
N LEU A 98 11.57 12.62 -2.43
CA LEU A 98 11.02 11.90 -3.59
C LEU A 98 10.54 12.82 -4.72
N ILE A 99 10.23 14.10 -4.45
CA ILE A 99 9.52 14.98 -5.41
C ILE A 99 10.15 16.37 -5.47
N ASN A 100 10.07 17.03 -6.62
CA ASN A 100 10.52 18.42 -6.81
C ASN A 100 9.54 19.41 -6.13
N ASP A 101 10.05 20.49 -5.55
CA ASP A 101 9.27 21.53 -4.84
C ASP A 101 8.04 22.04 -5.60
N LYS A 102 8.13 22.15 -6.93
CA LYS A 102 6.98 22.59 -7.75
C LYS A 102 5.81 21.60 -7.71
N LEU A 103 6.11 20.30 -7.75
CA LEU A 103 5.10 19.25 -7.74
C LEU A 103 4.47 19.07 -6.35
N LYS A 104 5.10 19.54 -5.27
CA LYS A 104 4.51 19.48 -3.92
C LYS A 104 3.19 20.21 -3.81
N LYS A 105 2.97 21.26 -4.59
CA LYS A 105 1.71 22.00 -4.59
C LYS A 105 0.70 21.43 -5.58
N ALA A 106 1.07 20.41 -6.37
CA ALA A 106 0.18 19.83 -7.37
C ALA A 106 -1.05 19.18 -6.72
N THR A 107 -2.21 19.52 -7.25
CA THR A 107 -3.55 19.06 -6.88
C THR A 107 -4.40 18.97 -8.15
N PHE A 108 -5.54 18.30 -8.12
CA PHE A 108 -6.42 18.29 -9.28
C PHE A 108 -7.02 19.68 -9.53
N GLU A 109 -7.27 20.45 -8.46
CA GLU A 109 -7.91 21.77 -8.52
C GLU A 109 -7.02 22.82 -9.21
N ASN A 110 -5.72 22.79 -8.94
CA ASN A 110 -4.78 23.74 -9.54
C ASN A 110 -4.18 23.28 -10.89
N TYR A 111 -4.63 22.15 -11.42
CA TYR A 111 -4.36 21.77 -12.81
C TYR A 111 -5.40 22.40 -13.73
N VAL A 112 -4.96 23.30 -14.62
CA VAL A 112 -5.82 24.10 -15.50
C VAL A 112 -5.63 23.67 -16.95
N PRO A 113 -6.38 22.67 -17.46
CA PRO A 113 -6.20 22.08 -18.79
C PRO A 113 -6.28 23.13 -19.91
N THR A 114 -5.42 23.02 -20.92
CA THR A 114 -5.38 23.95 -22.07
C THR A 114 -6.27 23.51 -23.22
N LYS A 115 -6.46 22.21 -23.36
CA LYS A 115 -7.25 21.53 -24.39
C LYS A 115 -8.27 20.62 -23.73
N LYS A 116 -9.31 20.27 -24.48
CA LYS A 116 -10.33 19.31 -24.05
C LYS A 116 -9.72 17.95 -23.69
N GLU A 117 -8.82 17.42 -24.51
CA GLU A 117 -8.12 16.15 -24.27
C GLU A 117 -7.41 16.10 -22.91
N LEU A 118 -6.79 17.21 -22.49
CA LEU A 118 -6.15 17.32 -21.18
C LEU A 118 -7.15 17.41 -20.02
N ALA A 119 -8.34 17.95 -20.27
CA ALA A 119 -9.44 17.96 -19.30
C ALA A 119 -10.02 16.55 -19.13
N ASP A 120 -10.23 15.84 -20.24
CA ASP A 120 -10.71 14.47 -20.27
C ASP A 120 -9.69 13.56 -19.56
N ALA A 121 -8.39 13.72 -19.81
CA ALA A 121 -7.33 12.98 -19.12
C ALA A 121 -7.29 13.25 -17.60
N LYS A 122 -7.52 14.51 -17.18
CA LYS A 122 -7.66 14.84 -15.75
C LYS A 122 -8.85 14.12 -15.15
N GLU A 123 -9.98 14.08 -15.84
CA GLU A 123 -11.19 13.38 -15.40
C GLU A 123 -10.93 11.87 -15.26
N THR A 124 -10.33 11.23 -16.27
CA THR A 124 -9.96 9.81 -16.21
C THR A 124 -9.08 9.46 -15.00
N ILE A 125 -8.07 10.27 -14.70
CA ILE A 125 -7.21 10.05 -13.53
C ILE A 125 -7.97 10.32 -12.22
N THR A 126 -8.88 11.29 -12.22
CA THR A 126 -9.74 11.58 -11.06
C THR A 126 -10.69 10.40 -10.79
N ASP A 127 -11.28 9.84 -11.84
CA ASP A 127 -12.16 8.68 -11.78
C ASP A 127 -11.42 7.44 -11.32
N PHE A 128 -10.20 7.21 -11.81
CA PHE A 128 -9.33 6.14 -11.29
C PHE A 128 -9.17 6.23 -9.76
N VAL A 129 -8.92 7.43 -9.23
CA VAL A 129 -8.81 7.65 -7.78
C VAL A 129 -10.17 7.52 -7.09
N ALA A 130 -11.26 7.90 -7.75
CA ALA A 130 -12.63 7.77 -7.25
C ALA A 130 -13.04 6.31 -7.05
N SER A 131 -12.80 5.48 -8.06
CA SER A 131 -13.21 4.09 -8.13
C SER A 131 -12.12 3.08 -7.71
N PHE A 132 -11.00 3.54 -7.14
CA PHE A 132 -9.89 2.66 -6.80
C PHE A 132 -10.33 1.55 -5.84
N ASN A 133 -10.13 0.30 -6.24
CA ASN A 133 -10.38 -0.90 -5.45
C ASN A 133 -9.15 -1.80 -5.47
N LYS A 134 -8.73 -2.28 -4.29
CA LYS A 134 -7.56 -3.16 -4.16
C LYS A 134 -7.83 -4.57 -4.70
N GLU A 135 -9.08 -5.00 -4.72
CA GLU A 135 -9.49 -6.32 -5.21
C GLU A 135 -9.60 -6.36 -6.73
N GLU A 136 -9.72 -5.20 -7.37
CA GLU A 136 -9.78 -5.03 -8.82
C GLU A 136 -8.68 -4.06 -9.27
N PRO A 137 -7.41 -4.49 -9.23
CA PRO A 137 -6.28 -3.63 -9.56
C PRO A 137 -6.34 -3.20 -11.03
N LYS A 138 -6.29 -1.89 -11.26
CA LYS A 138 -6.14 -1.29 -12.59
C LYS A 138 -4.82 -0.56 -12.70
N SER A 139 -4.11 -0.73 -13.81
CA SER A 139 -2.87 -0.02 -14.11
C SER A 139 -3.10 0.94 -15.26
N MET A 140 -2.27 1.96 -15.38
CA MET A 140 -2.41 2.95 -16.44
C MET A 140 -1.05 3.48 -16.88
N ILE A 141 -0.85 3.64 -18.19
CA ILE A 141 0.30 4.29 -18.79
C ILE A 141 -0.15 5.65 -19.32
N ILE A 142 0.43 6.70 -18.77
CA ILE A 142 0.15 8.07 -19.17
C ILE A 142 1.29 8.52 -20.09
N THR A 143 1.01 8.58 -21.38
CA THR A 143 1.97 8.99 -22.43
C THR A 143 1.64 10.37 -22.98
N GLY A 144 2.56 10.98 -23.71
CA GLY A 144 2.33 12.21 -24.47
C GLY A 144 3.41 13.27 -24.28
N ASP A 145 3.10 14.51 -24.65
CA ASP A 145 4.09 15.57 -24.81
C ASP A 145 4.75 16.04 -23.50
N TYR A 146 5.94 16.64 -23.63
CA TYR A 146 6.64 17.22 -22.50
C TYR A 146 5.88 18.41 -21.91
N GLY A 147 5.73 18.38 -20.58
CA GLY A 147 5.22 19.53 -19.84
C GLY A 147 3.72 19.79 -19.94
N VAL A 148 2.94 18.80 -20.41
CA VAL A 148 1.46 18.82 -20.39
C VAL A 148 0.85 18.55 -19.01
N GLY A 149 1.65 18.11 -18.04
CA GLY A 149 1.25 17.96 -16.64
C GLY A 149 1.02 16.52 -16.15
N LYS A 150 1.52 15.49 -16.86
CA LYS A 150 1.47 14.08 -16.44
C LYS A 150 1.89 13.89 -14.97
N SER A 151 3.11 14.28 -14.62
CA SER A 151 3.64 14.19 -13.24
C SER A 151 2.80 14.99 -12.23
N HIS A 152 2.18 16.10 -12.66
CA HIS A 152 1.32 16.92 -11.78
C HIS A 152 0.05 16.17 -11.40
N LEU A 153 -0.64 15.58 -12.39
CA LEU A 153 -1.84 14.78 -12.17
C LEU A 153 -1.53 13.52 -11.35
N CYS A 154 -0.41 12.86 -11.61
CA CYS A 154 0.07 11.73 -10.82
C CYS A 154 0.34 12.06 -9.35
N VAL A 155 0.94 13.22 -9.08
CA VAL A 155 1.17 13.68 -7.70
C VAL A 155 -0.16 14.05 -7.02
N ALA A 156 -1.10 14.67 -7.75
CA ALA A 156 -2.44 14.92 -7.24
C ALA A 156 -3.15 13.61 -6.88
N ALA A 157 -3.13 12.63 -7.79
CA ALA A 157 -3.70 11.30 -7.58
C ALA A 157 -3.13 10.62 -6.34
N THR A 158 -1.80 10.66 -6.17
CA THR A 158 -1.11 10.07 -5.02
C THR A 158 -1.64 10.63 -3.70
N LYS A 159 -1.79 11.96 -3.62
CA LYS A 159 -2.29 12.62 -2.40
C LYS A 159 -3.74 12.26 -2.11
N GLU A 160 -4.59 12.24 -3.13
CA GLU A 160 -6.00 11.90 -2.95
C GLU A 160 -6.19 10.44 -2.54
N LEU A 161 -5.39 9.51 -3.08
CA LEU A 161 -5.36 8.11 -2.64
C LEU A 161 -4.94 7.99 -1.16
N MET A 162 -3.90 8.72 -0.75
CA MET A 162 -3.46 8.76 0.65
C MET A 162 -4.55 9.32 1.58
N LYS A 163 -5.24 10.40 1.18
CA LYS A 163 -6.36 10.98 1.93
C LYS A 163 -7.50 10.00 2.13
N LYS A 164 -7.75 9.13 1.13
CA LYS A 164 -8.75 8.04 1.21
C LYS A 164 -8.31 6.84 2.04
N GLY A 165 -7.10 6.86 2.61
CA GLY A 165 -6.57 5.77 3.43
C GLY A 165 -5.97 4.62 2.63
N HIS A 166 -5.59 4.86 1.38
CA HIS A 166 -4.79 3.93 0.59
C HIS A 166 -3.30 4.28 0.69
N SER A 167 -2.45 3.27 0.79
CA SER A 167 -1.01 3.45 0.67
C SER A 167 -0.65 3.70 -0.79
N ALA A 168 -0.22 4.90 -1.11
CA ALA A 168 0.25 5.26 -2.45
C ALA A 168 1.69 5.77 -2.38
N MET A 169 2.45 5.63 -3.46
CA MET A 169 3.81 6.17 -3.52
C MET A 169 4.10 6.69 -4.92
N PHE A 170 4.58 7.92 -5.00
CA PHE A 170 5.12 8.49 -6.23
C PHE A 170 6.64 8.48 -6.17
N ILE A 171 7.28 8.03 -7.25
CA ILE A 171 8.73 8.05 -7.36
C ILE A 171 9.14 8.32 -8.81
N GLN A 172 10.13 9.21 -8.97
CA GLN A 172 10.75 9.44 -10.27
C GLN A 172 11.80 8.35 -10.52
N MET A 173 11.83 7.81 -11.74
CA MET A 173 12.69 6.67 -12.08
C MET A 173 14.18 6.96 -11.80
N ASN A 174 14.68 8.12 -12.20
CA ASN A 174 16.04 8.59 -11.90
C ASN A 174 16.35 8.68 -10.39
N LYS A 175 15.40 9.17 -9.58
CA LYS A 175 15.53 9.20 -8.11
C LYS A 175 15.51 7.82 -7.49
N LEU A 176 14.74 6.89 -8.04
CA LEU A 176 14.74 5.49 -7.63
C LEU A 176 16.13 4.87 -7.82
N PHE A 177 16.71 5.01 -9.02
CA PHE A 177 18.06 4.51 -9.28
C PHE A 177 19.12 5.17 -8.39
N THR A 178 19.01 6.47 -8.15
CA THR A 178 19.90 7.19 -7.22
C THR A 178 19.80 6.63 -5.80
N LYS A 179 18.58 6.32 -5.33
CA LYS A 179 18.34 5.71 -4.03
C LYS A 179 18.90 4.30 -3.96
N ILE A 180 18.69 3.47 -4.97
CA ILE A 180 19.27 2.12 -5.06
C ILE A 180 20.79 2.19 -4.94
N LYS A 181 21.46 3.03 -5.77
CA LYS A 181 22.91 3.25 -5.68
C LYS A 181 23.36 3.69 -4.28
N SER A 182 22.59 4.56 -3.62
CA SER A 182 22.92 5.02 -2.27
C SER A 182 22.89 3.91 -1.21
N THR A 183 22.09 2.87 -1.41
CA THR A 183 22.01 1.73 -0.47
C THR A 183 23.25 0.84 -0.47
N TRP A 184 24.11 0.94 -1.49
CA TRP A 184 25.37 0.20 -1.57
C TRP A 184 26.43 0.74 -0.59
N ASN A 185 26.20 1.92 -0.02
CA ASN A 185 27.03 2.44 1.05
C ASN A 185 26.74 1.68 2.36
N LYS A 186 27.77 1.12 2.99
CA LYS A 186 27.67 0.32 4.24
C LYS A 186 27.05 1.08 5.42
N ASN A 187 27.04 2.41 5.37
CA ASN A 187 26.46 3.28 6.40
C ASN A 187 25.04 3.77 6.06
N SER A 188 24.39 3.23 5.03
CA SER A 188 23.02 3.61 4.66
C SER A 188 22.01 3.07 5.68
N GLU A 189 21.12 3.94 6.18
CA GLU A 189 19.97 3.54 7.02
C GLU A 189 18.95 2.68 6.25
N MET A 190 18.92 2.83 4.92
CA MET A 190 18.02 2.13 4.00
C MET A 190 18.79 1.11 3.18
N THR A 191 18.28 -0.12 3.12
CA THR A 191 18.81 -1.19 2.24
C THR A 191 17.97 -1.30 0.97
N GLU A 192 18.55 -1.87 -0.08
CA GLU A 192 17.85 -2.15 -1.33
C GLU A 192 16.60 -3.00 -1.09
N ASP A 193 16.72 -4.09 -0.31
CA ASP A 193 15.60 -4.97 0.03
C ASP A 193 14.45 -4.24 0.72
N LYS A 194 14.76 -3.31 1.63
CA LYS A 194 13.73 -2.51 2.31
C LYS A 194 13.01 -1.59 1.32
N LEU A 195 13.77 -0.94 0.42
CA LEU A 195 13.19 -0.08 -0.61
C LEU A 195 12.30 -0.87 -1.57
N MET A 196 12.78 -2.00 -2.09
CA MET A 196 12.00 -2.87 -2.97
C MET A 196 10.77 -3.43 -2.26
N SER A 197 10.89 -3.82 -0.99
CA SER A 197 9.74 -4.27 -0.19
C SER A 197 8.69 -3.18 0.00
N LEU A 198 9.10 -1.92 0.20
CA LEU A 198 8.17 -0.78 0.26
C LEU A 198 7.43 -0.58 -1.06
N LEU A 199 8.18 -0.56 -2.18
CA LEU A 199 7.60 -0.41 -3.53
C LEU A 199 6.64 -1.54 -3.87
N ALA A 200 6.93 -2.78 -3.46
CA ALA A 200 6.05 -3.93 -3.68
C ALA A 200 4.78 -3.89 -2.81
N LYS A 201 4.86 -3.33 -1.59
CA LYS A 201 3.78 -3.40 -0.60
C LYS A 201 2.67 -2.38 -0.81
N VAL A 202 2.99 -1.16 -1.25
CA VAL A 202 1.99 -0.09 -1.41
C VAL A 202 0.84 -0.50 -2.33
N ASP A 203 -0.36 -0.01 -2.03
CA ASP A 203 -1.57 -0.31 -2.81
C ASP A 203 -1.45 0.25 -4.23
N VAL A 204 -0.96 1.48 -4.38
CA VAL A 204 -0.73 2.13 -5.67
C VAL A 204 0.70 2.66 -5.76
N LEU A 205 1.42 2.27 -6.82
CA LEU A 205 2.73 2.83 -7.13
C LEU A 205 2.61 3.71 -8.38
N ILE A 206 3.22 4.88 -8.34
CA ILE A 206 3.28 5.80 -9.46
C ILE A 206 4.76 6.00 -9.81
N ILE A 207 5.14 5.58 -11.02
CA ILE A 207 6.50 5.69 -11.55
C ILE A 207 6.54 6.80 -12.60
N ASP A 208 7.26 7.87 -12.28
CA ASP A 208 7.38 9.07 -13.11
C ASP A 208 8.60 8.99 -14.03
N ASP A 209 8.46 9.53 -15.25
CA ASP A 209 9.45 9.48 -16.34
C ASP A 209 10.01 8.07 -16.63
N PHE A 210 9.11 7.09 -16.84
CA PHE A 210 9.44 5.73 -17.25
C PHE A 210 10.12 5.71 -18.63
N GLY A 211 11.20 4.94 -18.79
CA GLY A 211 12.03 4.88 -19.99
C GLY A 211 13.15 5.93 -20.06
N ALA A 212 13.09 7.00 -19.25
CA ALA A 212 14.12 8.06 -19.30
C ALA A 212 15.53 7.54 -18.97
N GLU A 213 15.65 6.46 -18.22
CA GLU A 213 16.92 5.86 -17.79
C GLU A 213 17.76 5.27 -18.92
N PHE A 214 17.16 4.97 -20.07
CA PHE A 214 17.86 4.47 -21.26
C PHE A 214 18.53 5.60 -22.05
N THR A 215 18.08 6.84 -21.85
CA THR A 215 18.68 8.01 -22.49
C THR A 215 19.98 8.45 -21.80
N GLU A 216 20.13 8.13 -20.51
CA GLU A 216 21.34 8.41 -19.74
C GLU A 216 22.38 7.30 -19.94
N LYS A 217 23.42 7.59 -20.74
CA LYS A 217 24.58 6.70 -20.89
C LYS A 217 25.43 6.67 -19.62
N ASP A 218 25.14 5.76 -18.70
CA ASP A 218 26.05 5.45 -17.59
C ASP A 218 27.20 4.55 -18.07
N LYS A 219 28.43 4.89 -17.67
CA LYS A 219 29.65 4.11 -17.97
C LYS A 219 29.70 2.73 -17.29
N GLU A 220 28.82 2.47 -16.32
CA GLU A 220 28.91 1.36 -15.36
C GLU A 220 27.82 0.26 -15.52
N GLY A 221 27.00 0.31 -16.57
CA GLY A 221 26.13 -0.81 -16.93
C GLY A 221 24.66 -0.44 -17.04
N VAL A 222 24.16 -0.57 -18.26
CA VAL A 222 22.75 -0.48 -18.65
C VAL A 222 21.93 -1.65 -18.07
N THR A 223 22.58 -2.77 -17.73
CA THR A 223 21.93 -4.04 -17.37
C THR A 223 21.05 -3.96 -16.12
N TRP A 224 21.51 -3.39 -15.01
CA TRP A 224 20.69 -3.36 -13.78
C TRP A 224 19.61 -2.26 -13.84
N LYS A 225 19.84 -1.18 -14.59
CA LYS A 225 18.81 -0.16 -14.88
C LYS A 225 17.66 -0.75 -15.72
N GLN A 226 17.95 -1.77 -16.54
CA GLN A 226 16.93 -2.52 -17.28
C GLN A 226 16.21 -3.56 -16.42
N THR A 227 16.92 -4.27 -15.54
CA THR A 227 16.29 -5.36 -14.76
C THR A 227 15.45 -4.87 -13.59
N LYS A 228 15.83 -3.76 -12.93
CA LYS A 228 15.12 -3.29 -11.74
C LYS A 228 13.67 -2.85 -12.00
N PRO A 229 13.35 -2.13 -13.08
CA PRO A 229 11.96 -1.88 -13.47
C PRO A 229 11.15 -3.18 -13.59
N ASN A 230 11.70 -4.21 -14.25
CA ASN A 230 11.06 -5.53 -14.35
C ASN A 230 10.79 -6.14 -12.97
N GLU A 231 11.80 -6.15 -12.09
CA GLU A 231 11.64 -6.68 -10.72
C GLU A 231 10.52 -5.96 -9.93
N ILE A 232 10.39 -4.65 -10.10
CA ILE A 232 9.34 -3.86 -9.43
C ILE A 232 7.98 -4.25 -9.95
N VAL A 233 7.82 -4.32 -11.28
CA VAL A 233 6.53 -4.64 -11.88
C VAL A 233 6.12 -6.08 -11.57
N ASP A 234 7.04 -7.03 -11.65
CA ASP A 234 6.81 -8.43 -11.27
C ASP A 234 6.39 -8.57 -9.80
N SER A 235 7.02 -7.82 -8.89
CA SER A 235 6.66 -7.82 -7.47
C SER A 235 5.28 -7.23 -7.18
N ARG A 236 4.67 -6.57 -8.17
CA ARG A 236 3.41 -5.85 -8.09
C ARG A 236 2.31 -6.45 -8.97
N ILE A 237 2.49 -7.67 -9.50
CA ILE A 237 1.41 -8.41 -10.17
C ILE A 237 0.20 -8.48 -9.23
N GLY A 238 -0.98 -8.09 -9.75
CA GLY A 238 -2.20 -7.98 -8.96
C GLY A 238 -2.30 -6.71 -8.11
N LYS A 239 -1.49 -5.68 -8.38
CA LYS A 239 -1.58 -4.35 -7.77
C LYS A 239 -1.54 -3.24 -8.82
N SER A 240 -2.23 -2.14 -8.54
CA SER A 240 -2.27 -0.98 -9.43
C SER A 240 -0.91 -0.29 -9.52
N THR A 241 -0.47 -0.04 -10.75
CA THR A 241 0.71 0.79 -11.02
C THR A 241 0.40 1.80 -12.13
N LEU A 242 0.73 3.06 -11.88
CA LEU A 242 0.63 4.14 -12.86
C LEU A 242 2.03 4.47 -13.35
N PHE A 243 2.18 4.60 -14.66
CA PHE A 243 3.42 5.00 -15.30
C PHE A 243 3.20 6.32 -16.02
N THR A 244 4.18 7.22 -15.99
CA THR A 244 4.21 8.34 -16.93
C THR A 244 5.41 8.20 -17.85
N THR A 245 5.24 8.49 -19.13
CA THR A 245 6.33 8.43 -20.11
C THR A 245 6.23 9.60 -21.09
N ASN A 246 7.35 9.99 -21.68
CA ASN A 246 7.37 10.88 -22.85
C ASN A 246 7.63 10.12 -24.16
N PHE A 247 7.79 8.80 -24.08
CA PHE A 247 7.93 7.89 -25.21
C PHE A 247 6.56 7.33 -25.58
N ASP A 248 6.39 7.01 -26.86
CA ASP A 248 5.24 6.24 -27.28
C ASP A 248 5.35 4.76 -26.83
N ILE A 249 4.27 4.01 -27.06
CA ILE A 249 4.17 2.61 -26.63
C ILE A 249 5.16 1.72 -27.39
N ASP A 250 5.40 2.00 -28.67
CA ASP A 250 6.27 1.19 -29.52
C ASP A 250 7.75 1.41 -29.15
N GLU A 251 8.14 2.66 -28.90
CA GLU A 251 9.45 3.05 -28.37
C GLU A 251 9.72 2.34 -27.02
N LEU A 252 8.76 2.38 -26.09
CA LEU A 252 8.92 1.67 -24.81
C LEU A 252 9.03 0.15 -24.99
N ALA A 253 8.26 -0.44 -25.89
CA ALA A 253 8.34 -1.86 -26.20
C ALA A 253 9.70 -2.26 -26.77
N GLU A 254 10.29 -1.42 -27.62
CA GLU A 254 11.66 -1.64 -28.13
C GLU A 254 12.71 -1.52 -27.02
N MET A 255 12.56 -0.53 -26.13
CA MET A 255 13.53 -0.26 -25.04
C MET A 255 13.60 -1.40 -24.01
N TYR A 256 12.45 -1.91 -23.55
CA TYR A 256 12.38 -2.99 -22.55
C TYR A 256 12.34 -4.39 -23.19
N GLY A 257 12.08 -4.47 -24.49
CA GLY A 257 11.80 -5.71 -25.20
C GLY A 257 10.33 -6.12 -25.09
N GLU A 258 9.74 -6.54 -26.21
CA GLU A 258 8.31 -6.84 -26.34
C GLU A 258 7.76 -7.77 -25.26
N ARG A 259 8.53 -8.79 -24.88
CA ARG A 259 8.13 -9.79 -23.88
C ARG A 259 7.98 -9.17 -22.49
N ASP A 260 8.95 -8.39 -22.06
CA ASP A 260 8.95 -7.81 -20.72
C ASP A 260 7.95 -6.64 -20.66
N PHE A 261 7.90 -5.83 -21.71
CA PHE A 261 6.90 -4.78 -21.86
C PHE A 261 5.46 -5.33 -21.82
N SER A 262 5.17 -6.40 -22.56
CA SER A 262 3.83 -7.01 -22.56
C SER A 262 3.40 -7.48 -21.16
N ARG A 263 4.33 -8.00 -20.36
CA ARG A 263 4.05 -8.40 -18.97
C ARG A 263 3.85 -7.19 -18.07
N MET A 264 4.68 -6.17 -18.24
CA MET A 264 4.56 -4.94 -17.45
C MET A 264 3.22 -4.26 -17.63
N MET A 265 2.70 -4.33 -18.85
CA MET A 265 1.48 -3.64 -19.27
C MET A 265 0.27 -4.55 -19.31
N GLU A 266 0.35 -5.74 -18.69
CA GLU A 266 -0.76 -6.67 -18.54
C GLU A 266 -1.88 -5.97 -17.75
N ASN A 267 -2.99 -5.65 -18.44
CA ASN A 267 -4.14 -4.88 -17.93
C ASN A 267 -3.88 -3.38 -17.65
N ALA A 268 -2.89 -2.78 -18.30
CA ALA A 268 -2.69 -1.33 -18.24
C ALA A 268 -3.51 -0.61 -19.32
N GLU A 269 -4.31 0.39 -18.91
CA GLU A 269 -4.99 1.29 -19.83
C GLU A 269 -4.01 2.39 -20.32
N VAL A 270 -4.05 2.71 -21.61
CA VAL A 270 -3.21 3.79 -22.17
C VAL A 270 -4.00 5.09 -22.15
N LEU A 271 -3.44 6.12 -21.53
CA LEU A 271 -3.97 7.48 -21.50
C LEU A 271 -2.98 8.43 -22.17
N GLU A 272 -3.37 8.98 -23.32
CA GLU A 272 -2.55 9.94 -24.05
C GLU A 272 -2.86 11.38 -23.64
N MET A 273 -1.82 12.18 -23.42
CA MET A 273 -1.91 13.59 -23.08
C MET A 273 -1.10 14.43 -24.07
N SER A 274 -1.76 14.94 -25.12
CA SER A 274 -1.14 15.91 -26.05
C SER A 274 -1.56 17.35 -25.75
N GLY A 275 -0.64 18.29 -25.86
CA GLY A 275 -0.95 19.69 -25.59
C GLY A 275 0.26 20.61 -25.48
N ASP A 276 -0.02 21.89 -25.23
CA ASP A 276 1.03 22.90 -25.11
C ASP A 276 1.83 22.69 -23.82
N ASN A 277 3.15 22.83 -23.92
CA ASN A 277 4.04 22.71 -22.79
C ASN A 277 3.83 23.86 -21.78
N TYR A 278 3.24 23.56 -20.62
CA TYR A 278 2.99 24.54 -19.55
C TYR A 278 4.27 25.20 -19.06
N ARG A 279 5.41 24.52 -19.11
CA ARG A 279 6.70 25.01 -18.61
C ARG A 279 7.24 26.15 -19.47
N LEU A 280 6.78 26.28 -20.72
CA LEU A 280 7.25 27.28 -21.68
C LEU A 280 6.34 28.51 -21.80
N ARG A 281 5.20 28.56 -21.10
CA ARG A 281 4.25 29.69 -21.20
C ARG A 281 4.84 31.06 -20.84
N HIS A 282 5.84 31.11 -19.97
CA HIS A 282 6.55 32.35 -19.60
C HIS A 282 7.88 32.54 -20.34
N PHE A 283 8.25 31.62 -21.22
CA PHE A 283 9.49 31.70 -21.97
C PHE A 283 9.31 32.68 -23.15
N LYS A 284 9.50 33.98 -22.88
CA LYS A 284 9.60 34.97 -23.96
C LYS A 284 10.88 34.68 -24.73
N LYS A 285 10.77 34.22 -25.98
CA LYS A 285 11.88 34.35 -26.94
C LYS A 285 12.22 35.84 -27.00
N GLY A 286 13.42 36.22 -26.58
CA GLY A 286 13.94 37.54 -26.88
C GLY A 286 13.95 37.66 -28.40
N ASN A 287 13.22 38.64 -28.94
CA ASN A 287 13.38 39.01 -30.34
C ASN A 287 14.79 39.60 -30.47
N SER A 288 15.68 38.87 -31.13
CA SER A 288 16.93 39.38 -31.67
C SER A 288 16.66 40.17 -32.93
#